data_AF-A0A166CQS3-F1
#
_entry.id   AF-A0A166CQS3-F1
#
_cell.length_a   1.000
_cell.length_b   1.000
_cell.length_c   1.000
_cell.angle_alpha   90.00
_cell.angle_beta   90.00
_cell.angle_gamma   90.00
#
_symmetry.space_group_name_H-M   'P 1'
#
loop_
_entity.id
_entity.type
_entity.pdbx_description
1 polymer ?
#
loop_
_entity_poly.entity_id
_entity_poly.type
_entity_poly.pdbx_seq_one_letter_code
_entity_poly.pdbx_strand_id
1 'polypeptide(L)'
;MSNKNKNNHQYKFCNDDIFNVFVRFEKNIVYLKPNMSPLIVPLMIQMMDDDVIFCYERYNKICPLCEGKLNANGRYPISINKCIDVEKQQYFCKECKESFITNIDLVDKNSCYMKEISLQGLNLGSIDYISLEKMSEIIEQFYGHAPAKQTILNHIDNNYEEFITKEEEKIEKELKKANIKPSGVYHYDEQYIFISKELYLRLIILDNKTKMIIAEELVHNNKFNKKFVKKFIHTNLNNLPLKGIITDGVNYYPEIIDELGVEHQL
;
A
#
# COMPACT_ATOMS: atom_id res chain seq x y z
N MET A 1 -54.95 -0.54 30.62
CA MET A 1 -53.50 -0.52 30.87
C MET A 1 -52.97 -1.94 30.74
N SER A 2 -52.33 -2.24 29.63
CA SER A 2 -51.71 -3.55 29.35
C SER A 2 -50.23 -3.28 29.06
N ASN A 3 -49.38 -3.79 29.95
CA ASN A 3 -47.93 -3.73 29.84
C ASN A 3 -47.49 -4.52 28.60
N LYS A 4 -46.94 -3.83 27.60
CA LYS A 4 -46.21 -4.49 26.51
C LYS A 4 -44.79 -4.78 26.98
N ASN A 5 -44.49 -6.08 27.09
CA ASN A 5 -43.16 -6.63 27.33
C ASN A 5 -42.12 -6.00 26.39
N LYS A 6 -41.06 -5.44 26.96
CA LYS A 6 -39.81 -5.14 26.26
C LYS A 6 -39.07 -6.47 26.06
N ASN A 7 -39.17 -7.04 24.87
CA ASN A 7 -38.31 -8.15 24.48
C ASN A 7 -36.88 -7.62 24.32
N ASN A 8 -36.04 -7.84 25.33
CA ASN A 8 -34.59 -7.84 25.17
C ASN A 8 -34.25 -9.05 24.28
N HIS A 9 -34.05 -8.84 22.98
CA HIS A 9 -33.43 -9.86 22.14
C HIS A 9 -31.98 -10.02 22.61
N GLN A 10 -31.73 -11.11 23.34
CA GLN A 10 -30.40 -11.49 23.80
C GLN A 10 -29.85 -12.46 22.75
N TYR A 11 -29.02 -11.95 21.85
CA TYR A 11 -28.30 -12.78 20.88
C TYR A 11 -27.38 -13.73 21.65
N LYS A 12 -27.66 -15.03 21.60
CA LYS A 12 -26.82 -16.07 22.20
C LYS A 12 -26.00 -16.72 21.10
N PHE A 13 -24.68 -16.51 21.12
CA PHE A 13 -23.77 -17.25 20.25
C PHE A 13 -23.36 -18.55 20.95
N CYS A 14 -22.92 -19.55 20.18
CA CYS A 14 -22.53 -20.86 20.72
C CYS A 14 -21.37 -20.81 21.74
N ASN A 15 -20.68 -19.67 21.90
CA ASN A 15 -19.71 -19.44 22.96
C ASN A 15 -19.60 -17.94 23.29
N ASP A 16 -20.57 -17.43 24.06
CA ASP A 16 -20.68 -16.01 24.45
C ASP A 16 -19.39 -15.47 25.10
N ASP A 17 -18.63 -16.30 25.81
CA ASP A 17 -17.41 -15.90 26.51
C ASP A 17 -16.26 -15.51 25.55
N ILE A 18 -16.19 -16.11 24.35
CA ILE A 18 -15.17 -15.77 23.35
C ILE A 18 -15.59 -14.54 22.54
N PHE A 19 -16.87 -14.47 22.16
CA PHE A 19 -17.40 -13.37 21.34
C PHE A 19 -17.45 -12.05 22.12
N ASN A 20 -17.79 -12.09 23.41
CA ASN A 20 -17.87 -10.90 24.26
C ASN A 20 -16.50 -10.23 24.55
N VAL A 21 -15.38 -10.93 24.28
CA VAL A 21 -14.03 -10.36 24.39
C VAL A 21 -13.80 -9.31 23.29
N PHE A 22 -14.36 -9.52 22.11
CA PHE A 22 -14.10 -8.70 20.92
C PHE A 22 -15.28 -7.80 20.56
N VAL A 23 -16.49 -8.19 20.95
CA VAL A 23 -17.74 -7.53 20.58
C VAL A 23 -18.56 -7.23 21.82
N ARG A 24 -19.15 -6.04 21.90
CA ARG A 24 -20.11 -5.70 22.96
C ARG A 24 -21.49 -5.48 22.36
N PHE A 25 -22.49 -6.21 22.84
CA PHE A 25 -23.87 -6.05 22.42
C PHE A 25 -24.61 -5.08 23.36
N GLU A 26 -25.32 -4.13 22.78
CA GLU A 26 -26.22 -3.25 23.52
C GLU A 26 -27.48 -2.97 22.69
N LYS A 27 -28.61 -3.56 23.08
CA LYS A 27 -29.88 -3.50 22.33
C LYS A 27 -29.67 -4.02 20.90
N ASN A 28 -29.85 -3.16 19.89
CA ASN A 28 -29.64 -3.45 18.48
C ASN A 28 -28.28 -2.97 17.96
N ILE A 29 -27.32 -2.69 18.85
CA ILE A 29 -25.98 -2.21 18.46
C ILE A 29 -24.93 -3.26 18.81
N VAL A 30 -24.07 -3.53 17.83
CA VAL A 30 -22.89 -4.36 17.93
C VAL A 30 -21.67 -3.46 17.95
N TYR A 31 -21.03 -3.35 19.11
CA TYR A 31 -19.83 -2.54 19.27
C TYR A 31 -18.59 -3.34 18.91
N LEU A 32 -17.87 -2.89 17.88
CA LEU A 32 -16.63 -3.47 17.37
C LEU A 32 -15.41 -2.70 17.91
N LYS A 33 -14.30 -3.40 18.13
CA LYS A 33 -13.03 -2.77 18.49
C LYS A 33 -12.29 -2.22 17.26
N PRO A 34 -11.46 -1.17 17.41
CA PRO A 34 -10.78 -0.50 16.28
C PRO A 34 -9.94 -1.42 15.39
N ASN A 35 -9.37 -2.49 15.95
CA ASN A 35 -8.55 -3.45 15.20
C ASN A 35 -9.37 -4.54 14.47
N MET A 36 -10.67 -4.61 14.68
CA MET A 36 -11.50 -5.63 14.05
C MET A 36 -11.73 -5.33 12.58
N SER A 37 -11.51 -6.35 11.74
CA SER A 37 -11.72 -6.24 10.30
C SER A 37 -13.18 -5.87 9.99
N PRO A 38 -13.42 -4.82 9.18
CA PRO A 38 -14.75 -4.51 8.68
C PRO A 38 -15.43 -5.68 7.95
N LEU A 39 -14.65 -6.63 7.41
CA LEU A 39 -15.18 -7.83 6.75
C LEU A 39 -15.95 -8.77 7.69
N ILE A 40 -15.84 -8.60 9.01
CA ILE A 40 -16.66 -9.35 9.97
C ILE A 40 -18.13 -8.95 9.87
N VAL A 41 -18.44 -7.73 9.43
CA VAL A 41 -19.81 -7.20 9.40
C VAL A 41 -20.69 -7.98 8.42
N PRO A 42 -20.32 -8.16 7.13
CA PRO A 42 -21.09 -9.02 6.23
C PRO A 42 -21.32 -10.44 6.75
N LEU A 43 -20.32 -11.03 7.43
CA LEU A 43 -20.44 -12.36 8.04
C LEU A 43 -21.44 -12.37 9.20
N MET A 44 -21.42 -11.33 10.04
CA MET A 44 -22.34 -11.21 11.16
C MET A 44 -23.77 -10.93 10.70
N ILE A 45 -23.97 -10.13 9.65
CA ILE A 45 -25.29 -9.87 9.07
C ILE A 45 -25.96 -11.18 8.62
N GLN A 46 -25.21 -12.12 8.05
CA GLN A 46 -25.77 -13.44 7.67
C GLN A 46 -26.27 -14.28 8.85
N MET A 47 -25.86 -13.93 10.08
CA MET A 47 -26.16 -14.66 11.30
C MET A 47 -27.13 -13.91 12.23
N MET A 48 -27.49 -12.67 11.90
CA MET A 48 -28.22 -11.75 12.78
C MET A 48 -29.47 -11.18 12.08
N ASP A 49 -30.38 -10.59 12.85
CA ASP A 49 -31.57 -9.92 12.33
C ASP A 49 -31.21 -8.62 11.57
N ASP A 50 -32.08 -8.19 10.65
CA ASP A 50 -31.82 -7.08 9.70
C ASP A 50 -31.71 -5.68 10.34
N ASP A 51 -32.01 -5.52 11.64
CA ASP A 51 -32.08 -4.21 12.32
C ASP A 51 -30.85 -3.85 13.18
N VAL A 52 -29.76 -4.61 13.02
CA VAL A 52 -28.53 -4.49 13.79
C VAL A 52 -27.62 -3.39 13.23
N ILE A 53 -27.15 -2.50 14.11
CA ILE A 53 -26.19 -1.44 13.80
C ILE A 53 -24.79 -1.83 14.28
N PHE A 54 -23.82 -1.85 13.38
CA PHE A 54 -22.41 -2.08 13.72
C PHE A 54 -21.70 -0.76 14.01
N CYS A 55 -21.09 -0.63 15.18
CA CYS A 55 -20.46 0.62 15.62
C CYS A 55 -19.05 0.39 16.17
N TYR A 56 -18.05 1.05 15.63
CA TYR A 56 -16.69 1.01 16.16
C TYR A 56 -16.56 1.93 17.39
N GLU A 57 -16.09 1.37 18.52
CA GLU A 57 -15.81 2.11 19.77
C GLU A 57 -14.33 2.06 20.17
N ARG A 58 -13.85 3.08 20.88
CA ARG A 58 -12.46 3.11 21.39
C ARG A 58 -12.26 2.06 22.49
N TYR A 59 -11.03 1.54 22.62
CA TYR A 59 -10.63 0.69 23.75
C TYR A 59 -10.81 1.42 25.09
N ASN A 60 -10.22 2.62 25.20
CA ASN A 60 -10.22 3.41 26.43
C ASN A 60 -11.02 4.69 26.23
N LYS A 61 -11.93 4.98 27.17
CA LYS A 61 -12.76 6.19 27.19
C LYS A 61 -12.06 7.33 27.94
N ILE A 62 -10.78 7.53 27.63
CA ILE A 62 -9.89 8.53 28.23
C ILE A 62 -9.48 9.54 27.15
N CYS A 63 -9.52 10.82 27.50
CA CYS A 63 -9.19 11.91 26.60
C CYS A 63 -7.68 11.90 26.30
N PRO A 64 -7.25 11.87 25.03
CA PRO A 64 -5.83 11.83 24.69
C PRO A 64 -5.11 13.17 24.95
N LEU A 65 -5.82 14.25 25.26
CA LEU A 65 -5.24 15.58 25.45
C LEU A 65 -5.12 15.99 26.92
N CYS A 66 -6.02 15.53 27.78
CA CYS A 66 -6.08 15.93 29.19
C CYS A 66 -6.34 14.78 30.17
N GLU A 67 -6.39 13.53 29.69
CA GLU A 67 -6.67 12.33 30.49
C GLU A 67 -8.06 12.29 31.17
N GLY A 68 -8.87 13.32 30.97
CA GLY A 68 -10.26 13.37 31.42
C GLY A 68 -11.16 12.29 30.79
N LYS A 69 -12.31 12.06 31.41
CA LYS A 69 -13.27 11.03 30.94
C LYS A 69 -13.96 11.45 29.63
N LEU A 70 -13.96 10.55 28.64
CA LEU A 70 -14.72 10.71 27.40
C LEU A 70 -16.15 10.21 27.56
N ASN A 71 -17.10 11.02 27.11
CA ASN A 71 -18.53 10.69 27.09
C ASN A 71 -18.96 10.43 25.66
N ALA A 72 -19.71 9.35 25.41
CA ALA A 72 -20.28 9.08 24.10
C ALA A 72 -21.21 10.24 23.69
N ASN A 73 -21.04 10.77 22.47
CA ASN A 73 -21.73 11.95 21.97
C ASN A 73 -22.14 11.79 20.50
N GLY A 74 -23.04 10.83 20.23
CA GLY A 74 -23.49 10.55 18.87
C GLY A 74 -22.62 9.54 18.12
N ARG A 75 -23.00 9.27 16.86
CA ARG A 75 -22.39 8.25 16.01
C ARG A 75 -22.27 8.83 14.61
N TYR A 76 -21.17 8.50 13.92
CA TYR A 76 -20.87 9.00 12.59
C TYR A 76 -20.94 7.84 11.58
N PRO A 77 -21.87 7.83 10.62
CA PRO A 77 -21.97 6.75 9.64
C PRO A 77 -20.82 6.80 8.63
N ILE A 78 -20.36 5.63 8.20
CA ILE A 78 -19.36 5.45 7.15
C ILE A 78 -19.65 4.16 6.38
N SER A 79 -19.51 4.21 5.05
CA SER A 79 -19.60 3.03 4.19
C SER A 79 -18.20 2.58 3.79
N ILE A 80 -17.68 1.57 4.49
CA ILE A 80 -16.35 1.01 4.26
C ILE A 80 -16.37 0.19 2.97
N ASN A 81 -15.35 0.39 2.12
CA ASN A 81 -15.25 -0.16 0.78
C ASN A 81 -16.51 0.13 -0.08
N LYS A 82 -17.31 1.14 0.30
CA LYS A 82 -18.61 1.48 -0.31
C LYS A 82 -19.69 0.39 -0.25
N CYS A 83 -19.49 -0.68 0.52
CA CYS A 83 -20.42 -1.80 0.61
C CYS A 83 -20.66 -2.31 2.05
N ILE A 84 -19.89 -1.82 3.03
CA ILE A 84 -20.00 -2.21 4.44
C ILE A 84 -20.37 -0.99 5.27
N ASP A 85 -21.66 -0.86 5.58
CA ASP A 85 -22.17 0.26 6.36
C ASP A 85 -21.95 0.02 7.86
N VAL A 86 -21.21 0.94 8.48
CA VAL A 86 -20.94 0.94 9.91
C VAL A 86 -21.01 2.36 10.47
N GLU A 87 -21.04 2.47 11.79
CA GLU A 87 -20.94 3.73 12.48
C GLU A 87 -19.62 3.81 13.27
N LYS A 88 -19.15 5.05 13.49
CA LYS A 88 -18.00 5.35 14.34
C LYS A 88 -18.51 6.10 15.56
N GLN A 89 -18.23 5.59 16.75
CA GLN A 89 -18.64 6.26 17.99
C GLN A 89 -17.92 7.62 18.11
N GLN A 90 -18.71 8.68 18.31
CA GLN A 90 -18.19 10.02 18.63
C GLN A 90 -18.15 10.20 20.15
N TYR A 91 -17.18 10.96 20.62
CA TYR A 91 -16.97 11.25 22.04
C TYR A 91 -16.72 12.73 22.26
N PHE A 92 -17.11 13.21 23.43
CA PHE A 92 -16.85 14.57 23.91
C PHE A 92 -16.15 14.51 25.27
N CYS A 93 -15.06 15.26 25.41
CA CYS A 93 -14.40 15.48 26.69
C CYS A 93 -14.97 16.73 27.36
N LYS A 94 -15.50 16.60 28.58
CA LYS A 94 -16.05 17.75 29.31
C LYS A 94 -14.98 18.70 29.85
N GLU A 95 -13.77 18.20 30.08
CA GLU A 95 -12.67 18.96 30.68
C GLU A 95 -12.02 19.90 29.65
N CYS A 96 -11.53 19.35 28.53
CA CYS A 96 -10.92 20.16 27.48
C CYS A 96 -11.89 20.61 26.37
N LYS A 97 -13.17 20.20 26.44
CA LYS A 97 -14.23 20.52 25.46
C LYS A 97 -13.97 20.04 24.03
N GLU A 98 -13.05 19.10 23.84
CA GLU A 98 -12.71 18.55 22.53
C GLU A 98 -13.57 17.33 22.16
N SER A 99 -13.79 17.17 20.85
CA SER A 99 -14.53 16.05 20.28
C SER A 99 -13.62 15.08 19.54
N PHE A 100 -13.90 13.78 19.69
CA PHE A 100 -13.11 12.71 19.08
C PHE A 100 -14.03 11.72 18.38
N ILE A 101 -13.60 11.21 17.23
CA ILE A 101 -14.28 10.12 16.53
C ILE A 101 -13.37 8.89 16.63
N THR A 102 -13.96 7.74 16.94
CA THR A 102 -13.23 6.46 16.97
C THR A 102 -12.50 6.24 15.65
N ASN A 103 -11.24 5.82 15.68
CA ASN A 103 -10.55 5.38 14.47
C ASN A 103 -10.82 3.89 14.22
N ILE A 104 -10.72 3.46 12.97
CA ILE A 104 -10.70 2.04 12.59
C ILE A 104 -9.28 1.78 12.10
N ASP A 105 -8.54 0.91 12.77
CA ASP A 105 -7.08 0.79 12.57
C ASP A 105 -6.71 0.30 11.17
N LEU A 106 -7.63 -0.43 10.54
CA LEU A 106 -7.52 -1.01 9.20
C LEU A 106 -8.00 -0.08 8.07
N VAL A 107 -8.45 1.14 8.39
CA VAL A 107 -8.90 2.14 7.43
C VAL A 107 -8.10 3.42 7.64
N ASP A 108 -7.55 4.00 6.58
CA ASP A 108 -6.79 5.23 6.70
C ASP A 108 -7.65 6.41 7.13
N LYS A 109 -7.03 7.38 7.81
CA LYS A 109 -7.71 8.62 8.19
C LYS A 109 -8.24 9.32 6.94
N ASN A 110 -9.51 9.72 6.98
CA ASN A 110 -10.23 10.32 5.85
C ASN A 110 -10.42 9.41 4.62
N SER A 111 -10.13 8.12 4.75
CA SER A 111 -10.48 7.12 3.75
C SER A 111 -11.78 6.40 4.13
N CYS A 112 -12.42 5.86 3.11
CA CYS A 112 -13.49 4.88 3.28
C CYS A 112 -13.07 3.49 2.77
N TYR A 113 -11.83 3.31 2.34
CA TYR A 113 -11.29 2.03 1.93
C TYR A 113 -10.40 1.44 3.01
N MET A 114 -10.48 0.13 3.18
CA MET A 114 -9.49 -0.60 3.97
C MET A 114 -8.09 -0.41 3.37
N LYS A 115 -7.07 -0.33 4.24
CA LYS A 115 -5.65 -0.24 3.87
C LYS A 115 -5.22 -1.33 2.91
N GLU A 116 -5.78 -2.53 3.08
CA GLU A 116 -5.51 -3.65 2.18
C GLU A 116 -5.97 -3.36 0.74
N ILE A 117 -7.13 -2.73 0.55
CA ILE A 117 -7.65 -2.37 -0.77
C ILE A 117 -6.85 -1.22 -1.38
N SER A 118 -6.43 -0.24 -0.57
CA SER A 118 -5.62 0.88 -1.07
C SER A 118 -4.26 0.41 -1.61
N LEU A 119 -3.70 -0.67 -1.06
CA LEU A 119 -2.43 -1.24 -1.53
C LEU A 119 -2.57 -2.16 -2.77
N GLN A 120 -3.77 -2.57 -3.16
CA GLN A 120 -3.93 -3.50 -4.28
C GLN A 120 -3.43 -2.94 -5.62
N GLY A 121 -3.57 -1.64 -5.85
CA GLY A 121 -3.03 -1.02 -7.07
C GLY A 121 -1.51 -1.20 -7.20
N LEU A 122 -0.79 -1.06 -6.09
CA LEU A 122 0.66 -1.27 -6.03
C LEU A 122 1.03 -2.75 -6.17
N ASN A 123 0.31 -3.64 -5.48
CA ASN A 123 0.54 -5.09 -5.57
C ASN A 123 0.28 -5.63 -7.00
N LEU A 124 -0.73 -5.12 -7.68
CA LEU A 124 -1.03 -5.50 -9.06
C LEU A 124 0.04 -4.93 -10.01
N GLY A 125 0.44 -3.68 -9.81
CA GLY A 125 1.48 -3.02 -10.61
C GLY A 125 2.89 -3.62 -10.44
N SER A 126 3.16 -4.30 -9.32
CA SER A 126 4.43 -5.01 -9.10
C SER A 126 4.49 -6.38 -9.79
N ILE A 127 3.33 -6.95 -10.14
CA ILE A 127 3.23 -8.23 -10.87
C ILE A 127 3.37 -8.00 -12.37
N ASP A 128 2.61 -7.04 -12.91
CA ASP A 128 2.57 -6.77 -14.34
C ASP A 128 2.11 -5.33 -14.63
N TYR A 129 2.31 -4.88 -15.88
CA TYR A 129 1.78 -3.62 -16.38
C TYR A 129 0.27 -3.72 -16.61
N ILE A 130 -0.49 -3.50 -15.55
CA ILE A 130 -1.95 -3.57 -15.55
C ILE A 130 -2.54 -2.16 -15.64
N SER A 131 -3.52 -1.96 -16.53
CA SER A 131 -4.21 -0.66 -16.61
C SER A 131 -5.05 -0.40 -15.35
N LEU A 132 -5.27 0.87 -14.98
CA LEU A 132 -6.12 1.22 -13.83
C LEU A 132 -7.55 0.65 -13.92
N GLU A 133 -8.06 0.51 -15.15
CA GLU A 133 -9.33 -0.16 -15.41
C GLU A 133 -9.29 -1.63 -15.05
N LYS A 134 -8.25 -2.34 -15.52
CA LYS A 134 -8.10 -3.75 -15.23
C LYS A 134 -7.81 -4.00 -13.75
N MET A 135 -7.08 -3.10 -13.10
CA MET A 135 -6.90 -3.14 -11.64
C MET A 135 -8.24 -3.02 -10.92
N SER A 136 -9.11 -2.09 -11.33
CA SER A 136 -10.45 -1.95 -10.76
C SER A 136 -11.29 -3.22 -10.90
N GLU A 137 -11.29 -3.85 -12.08
CA GLU A 137 -12.00 -5.11 -12.33
C GLU A 137 -11.47 -6.24 -11.44
N ILE A 138 -10.15 -6.36 -11.32
CA ILE A 138 -9.53 -7.40 -10.49
C ILE A 138 -9.90 -7.18 -9.01
N ILE A 139 -9.79 -5.95 -8.52
CA ILE A 139 -10.17 -5.62 -7.14
C ILE A 139 -11.66 -5.93 -6.89
N GLU A 140 -12.53 -5.63 -7.85
CA GLU A 140 -13.95 -5.97 -7.76
C GLU A 140 -14.20 -7.47 -7.64
N GLN A 141 -13.48 -8.30 -8.41
CA GLN A 141 -13.61 -9.75 -8.35
C GLN A 141 -13.25 -10.34 -6.98
N PHE A 142 -12.26 -9.76 -6.29
CA PHE A 142 -11.82 -10.25 -4.98
C PHE A 142 -12.60 -9.64 -3.81
N TYR A 143 -12.99 -8.37 -3.91
CA TYR A 143 -13.55 -7.62 -2.79
C TYR A 143 -15.03 -7.23 -2.97
N GLY A 144 -15.64 -7.59 -4.11
CA GLY A 144 -17.05 -7.34 -4.40
C GLY A 144 -17.40 -5.88 -4.67
N HIS A 145 -16.41 -5.00 -4.81
CA HIS A 145 -16.58 -3.59 -5.12
C HIS A 145 -15.43 -3.05 -5.96
N ALA A 146 -15.76 -2.25 -6.98
CA ALA A 146 -14.81 -1.61 -7.90
C ALA A 146 -14.45 -0.19 -7.43
N PRO A 147 -13.24 0.07 -6.90
CA PRO A 147 -12.78 1.44 -6.68
C PRO A 147 -12.63 2.17 -8.01
N ALA A 148 -13.05 3.44 -8.08
CA ALA A 148 -12.88 4.23 -9.29
C ALA A 148 -11.40 4.31 -9.71
N LYS A 149 -11.13 4.37 -11.02
CA LYS A 149 -9.75 4.45 -11.59
C LYS A 149 -8.91 5.56 -10.92
N GLN A 150 -9.51 6.73 -10.70
CA GLN A 150 -8.85 7.85 -10.01
C GLN A 150 -8.54 7.55 -8.54
N THR A 151 -9.39 6.80 -7.85
CA THR A 151 -9.14 6.37 -6.48
C THR A 151 -7.95 5.43 -6.42
N ILE A 152 -7.83 4.48 -7.35
CA ILE A 152 -6.69 3.57 -7.44
C ILE A 152 -5.41 4.37 -7.69
N LEU A 153 -5.43 5.30 -8.63
CA LEU A 153 -4.29 6.18 -8.91
C LEU A 153 -3.87 6.98 -7.67
N ASN A 154 -4.82 7.62 -6.98
CA ASN A 154 -4.53 8.36 -5.76
C ASN A 154 -3.94 7.46 -4.66
N HIS A 155 -4.42 6.22 -4.54
CA HIS A 155 -3.84 5.27 -3.58
C HIS A 155 -2.41 4.88 -3.97
N ILE A 156 -2.14 4.62 -5.25
CA ILE A 156 -0.78 4.36 -5.74
C ILE A 156 0.12 5.55 -5.40
N ASP A 157 -0.25 6.76 -5.81
CA ASP A 157 0.57 7.97 -5.61
C ASP A 157 0.87 8.23 -4.12
N ASN A 158 -0.11 8.04 -3.25
CA ASN A 158 0.05 8.28 -1.81
C ASN A 158 0.90 7.22 -1.09
N ASN A 159 0.98 6.00 -1.62
CA ASN A 159 1.64 4.88 -0.96
C ASN A 159 2.91 4.40 -1.69
N TYR A 160 3.20 4.90 -2.89
CA TYR A 160 4.26 4.40 -3.76
C TYR A 160 5.64 4.45 -3.11
N GLU A 161 6.03 5.60 -2.55
CA GLU A 161 7.36 5.79 -1.96
C GLU A 161 7.58 4.83 -0.78
N GLU A 162 6.65 4.79 0.17
CA GLU A 162 6.73 3.88 1.32
C GLU A 162 6.74 2.41 0.89
N PHE A 163 5.95 2.04 -0.13
CA PHE A 163 5.88 0.69 -0.65
C PHE A 163 7.20 0.26 -1.29
N ILE A 164 7.77 1.08 -2.18
CA ILE A 164 9.04 0.78 -2.86
C ILE A 164 10.19 0.71 -1.85
N THR A 165 10.30 1.68 -0.93
CA THR A 165 11.36 1.66 0.10
C THR A 165 11.31 0.37 0.92
N LYS A 166 10.12 -0.09 1.32
CA LYS A 166 9.97 -1.34 2.08
C LYS A 166 10.39 -2.57 1.28
N GLU A 167 10.03 -2.66 0.00
CA GLU A 167 10.44 -3.78 -0.85
C GLU A 167 11.94 -3.75 -1.17
N GLU A 168 12.53 -2.58 -1.40
CA GLU A 168 13.99 -2.43 -1.57
C GLU A 168 14.74 -2.88 -0.33
N GLU A 169 14.34 -2.44 0.87
CA GLU A 169 14.95 -2.88 2.13
C GLU A 169 14.89 -4.41 2.31
N LYS A 170 13.77 -5.02 1.91
CA LYS A 170 13.56 -6.46 2.01
C LYS A 170 14.48 -7.21 1.05
N ILE A 171 14.57 -6.74 -0.19
CA ILE A 171 15.51 -7.28 -1.20
C ILE A 171 16.94 -7.17 -0.69
N GLU A 172 17.35 -6.01 -0.16
CA GLU A 172 18.68 -5.82 0.40
C GLU A 172 19.01 -6.79 1.55
N LYS A 173 18.05 -7.00 2.46
CA LYS A 173 18.21 -7.94 3.59
C LYS A 173 18.45 -9.36 3.08
N GLU A 174 17.70 -9.80 2.07
CA GLU A 174 17.87 -11.12 1.46
C GLU A 174 19.20 -11.25 0.71
N LEU A 175 19.61 -10.22 -0.05
CA LEU A 175 20.91 -10.18 -0.72
C LEU A 175 22.08 -10.30 0.27
N LYS A 176 22.02 -9.56 1.39
CA LYS A 176 23.02 -9.61 2.47
C LYS A 176 23.09 -11.00 3.10
N LYS A 177 21.93 -11.60 3.39
CA LYS A 177 21.82 -12.94 3.98
C LYS A 177 22.38 -14.02 3.05
N ALA A 178 22.16 -13.90 1.74
CA ALA A 178 22.69 -14.82 0.74
C ALA A 178 24.15 -14.53 0.34
N ASN A 179 24.76 -13.46 0.88
CA ASN A 179 26.09 -12.98 0.52
C ASN A 179 26.25 -12.80 -1.01
N ILE A 180 25.18 -12.33 -1.66
CA ILE A 180 25.18 -12.03 -3.10
C ILE A 180 25.89 -10.69 -3.30
N LYS A 181 26.86 -10.67 -4.21
CA LYS A 181 27.64 -9.48 -4.58
C LYS A 181 27.70 -9.34 -6.10
N PRO A 182 27.88 -8.12 -6.62
CA PRO A 182 28.13 -7.90 -8.04
C PRO A 182 29.30 -8.76 -8.54
N SER A 183 29.10 -9.40 -9.69
CA SER A 183 30.04 -10.32 -10.34
C SER A 183 31.22 -9.59 -11.01
N GLY A 184 30.99 -8.34 -11.37
CA GLY A 184 31.89 -7.47 -12.12
C GLY A 184 31.72 -7.51 -13.63
N VAL A 185 30.73 -8.24 -14.14
CA VAL A 185 30.35 -8.20 -15.55
C VAL A 185 28.97 -7.59 -15.64
N TYR A 186 28.82 -6.51 -16.39
CA TYR A 186 27.58 -5.72 -16.43
C TYR A 186 27.02 -5.62 -17.85
N HIS A 187 25.71 -5.68 -17.98
CA HIS A 187 25.00 -5.26 -19.19
C HIS A 187 24.67 -3.78 -19.07
N TYR A 188 24.84 -3.04 -20.15
CA TYR A 188 24.33 -1.69 -20.30
C TYR A 188 23.42 -1.61 -21.52
N ASP A 189 22.25 -1.01 -21.34
CA ASP A 189 21.24 -0.84 -22.38
C ASP A 189 20.43 0.45 -22.16
N GLU A 190 19.80 0.93 -23.23
CA GLU A 190 18.93 2.10 -23.26
C GLU A 190 17.57 1.80 -23.89
N GLN A 191 16.51 2.07 -23.13
CA GLN A 191 15.15 1.95 -23.62
C GLN A 191 14.55 3.32 -23.95
N TYR A 192 14.10 3.50 -25.19
CA TYR A 192 13.40 4.71 -25.63
C TYR A 192 11.95 4.71 -25.16
N ILE A 193 11.53 5.76 -24.46
CA ILE A 193 10.20 5.89 -23.85
C ILE A 193 9.63 7.28 -24.15
N PHE A 194 8.36 7.35 -24.55
CA PHE A 194 7.66 8.62 -24.67
C PHE A 194 6.90 8.94 -23.38
N ILE A 195 7.19 10.10 -22.77
CA ILE A 195 6.49 10.62 -21.60
C ILE A 195 5.89 11.95 -22.00
N SER A 196 4.56 12.06 -21.95
CA SER A 196 3.84 13.28 -22.35
C SER A 196 4.22 13.81 -23.74
N LYS A 197 4.44 12.88 -24.70
CA LYS A 197 4.89 13.14 -26.08
C LYS A 197 6.35 13.60 -26.25
N GLU A 198 7.10 13.69 -25.16
CA GLU A 198 8.54 13.96 -25.19
C GLU A 198 9.31 12.64 -25.13
N LEU A 199 10.44 12.57 -25.83
CA LEU A 199 11.28 11.37 -25.87
C LEU A 199 12.28 11.38 -24.72
N TYR A 200 12.26 10.31 -23.94
CA TYR A 200 13.21 10.00 -22.88
C TYR A 200 13.91 8.67 -23.19
N LEU A 201 15.06 8.48 -22.57
CA LEU A 201 15.78 7.22 -22.55
C LEU A 201 15.91 6.76 -21.10
N ARG A 202 15.52 5.52 -20.83
CA ARG A 202 15.77 4.82 -19.58
C ARG A 202 17.08 4.05 -19.74
N LEU A 203 18.10 4.49 -19.04
CA LEU A 203 19.43 3.88 -19.00
C LEU A 203 19.45 2.85 -17.88
N ILE A 204 19.96 1.65 -18.14
CA ILE A 204 20.05 0.60 -17.11
C ILE A 204 21.42 -0.08 -17.14
N ILE A 205 21.95 -0.37 -15.94
CA ILE A 205 23.11 -1.23 -15.75
C ILE A 205 22.65 -2.44 -14.94
N LEU A 206 22.80 -3.63 -15.50
CA LEU A 206 22.45 -4.89 -14.85
C LEU A 206 23.68 -5.74 -14.60
N ASP A 207 23.79 -6.36 -13.43
CA ASP A 207 24.80 -7.42 -13.25
C ASP A 207 24.43 -8.65 -14.11
N ASN A 208 25.37 -9.12 -14.91
CA ASN A 208 25.13 -10.23 -15.83
C ASN A 208 24.74 -11.53 -15.11
N LYS A 209 25.33 -11.80 -13.95
CA LYS A 209 25.13 -13.07 -13.23
C LYS A 209 23.95 -12.99 -12.27
N THR A 210 23.88 -11.95 -11.44
CA THR A 210 22.86 -11.82 -10.39
C THR A 210 21.58 -11.17 -10.89
N LYS A 211 21.61 -10.56 -12.08
CA LYS A 211 20.50 -9.78 -12.67
C LYS A 211 20.05 -8.60 -11.80
N MET A 212 20.89 -8.18 -10.84
CA MET A 212 20.63 -7.00 -10.03
C MET A 212 20.70 -5.74 -10.89
N ILE A 213 19.77 -4.82 -10.67
CA ILE A 213 19.86 -3.45 -11.18
C ILE A 213 20.94 -2.75 -10.36
N ILE A 214 22.04 -2.39 -11.02
CA ILE A 214 23.16 -1.66 -10.41
C ILE A 214 22.89 -0.16 -10.45
N ALA A 215 22.33 0.31 -11.56
CA ALA A 215 21.92 1.69 -11.72
C ALA A 215 20.81 1.80 -12.76
N GLU A 216 19.94 2.77 -12.55
CA GLU A 216 18.89 3.16 -13.48
C GLU A 216 18.79 4.70 -13.49
N GLU A 217 18.67 5.29 -14.67
CA GLU A 217 18.44 6.73 -14.81
C GLU A 217 17.53 7.03 -16.00
N LEU A 218 16.56 7.92 -15.79
CA LEU A 218 15.69 8.42 -16.85
C LEU A 218 16.21 9.77 -17.34
N VAL A 219 16.60 9.85 -18.61
CA VAL A 219 17.19 11.06 -19.21
C VAL A 219 16.35 11.55 -20.39
N HIS A 220 16.10 12.86 -20.46
CA HIS A 220 15.46 13.45 -21.62
C HIS A 220 16.41 13.40 -22.84
N ASN A 221 15.88 13.07 -24.03
CA ASN A 221 16.68 12.81 -25.23
C ASN A 221 17.66 13.95 -25.60
N ASN A 222 17.31 15.21 -25.35
CA ASN A 222 18.20 16.35 -25.60
C ASN A 222 19.51 16.36 -24.76
N LYS A 223 19.55 15.64 -23.64
CA LYS A 223 20.74 15.50 -22.78
C LYS A 223 21.51 14.21 -23.08
N PHE A 224 20.88 13.27 -23.78
CA PHE A 224 21.47 11.98 -24.09
C PHE A 224 22.53 12.13 -25.18
N ASN A 225 23.77 11.76 -24.84
CA ASN A 225 24.91 11.73 -25.74
C ASN A 225 26.01 10.85 -25.14
N LYS A 226 27.03 10.55 -25.95
CA LYS A 226 28.20 9.77 -25.55
C LYS A 226 28.84 10.21 -24.22
N LYS A 227 28.98 11.52 -23.99
CA LYS A 227 29.58 12.04 -22.74
C LYS A 227 28.70 11.74 -21.53
N PHE A 228 27.39 11.78 -21.70
CA PHE A 228 26.43 11.41 -20.66
C PHE A 228 26.53 9.92 -20.33
N VAL A 229 26.50 9.04 -21.34
CA VAL A 229 26.66 7.59 -21.17
C VAL A 229 27.95 7.26 -20.43
N LYS A 230 29.08 7.83 -20.87
CA LYS A 230 30.38 7.66 -20.21
C LYS A 230 30.32 8.06 -18.73
N LYS A 231 29.73 9.23 -18.42
CA LYS A 231 29.56 9.69 -17.04
C LYS A 231 28.69 8.73 -16.24
N PHE A 232 27.58 8.28 -16.80
CA PHE A 232 26.63 7.38 -16.14
C PHE A 232 27.30 6.04 -15.77
N ILE A 233 27.96 5.38 -16.73
CA ILE A 233 28.66 4.12 -16.50
C ILE A 233 29.78 4.31 -15.46
N HIS A 234 30.64 5.31 -15.65
CA HIS A 234 31.77 5.52 -14.76
C HIS A 234 31.35 5.84 -13.33
N THR A 235 30.32 6.68 -13.14
CA THR A 235 29.85 7.08 -11.80
C THR A 235 29.27 5.88 -11.05
N ASN A 236 28.44 5.08 -11.71
CA ASN A 236 27.69 4.01 -11.05
C ASN A 236 28.51 2.73 -10.85
N LEU A 237 29.51 2.48 -11.70
CA LEU A 237 30.42 1.34 -11.54
C LEU A 237 31.65 1.66 -10.69
N ASN A 238 31.77 2.91 -10.22
CA ASN A 238 32.88 3.29 -9.35
C ASN A 238 32.86 2.49 -8.05
N ASN A 239 34.01 1.96 -7.65
CA ASN A 239 34.18 1.10 -6.46
C ASN A 239 33.47 -0.26 -6.51
N LEU A 240 32.91 -0.66 -7.65
CA LEU A 240 32.43 -2.02 -7.88
C LEU A 240 33.52 -2.85 -8.57
N PRO A 241 33.52 -4.19 -8.40
CA PRO A 241 34.33 -5.05 -9.27
C PRO A 241 33.97 -4.74 -10.72
N LEU A 242 34.95 -4.53 -11.59
CA LEU A 242 34.72 -4.27 -13.01
C LEU A 242 35.68 -5.12 -13.83
N LYS A 243 35.13 -6.10 -14.53
CA LYS A 243 35.85 -7.08 -15.36
C LYS A 243 35.49 -6.93 -16.83
N GLY A 244 34.21 -6.66 -17.11
CA GLY A 244 33.75 -6.43 -18.46
C GLY A 244 32.38 -5.79 -18.51
N ILE A 245 32.07 -5.22 -19.67
CA ILE A 245 30.79 -4.61 -19.98
C ILE A 245 30.28 -5.22 -21.27
N ILE A 246 29.01 -5.58 -21.27
CA ILE A 246 28.26 -6.10 -22.41
C ILE A 246 27.34 -4.99 -22.89
N THR A 247 27.43 -4.62 -24.16
CA THR A 247 26.59 -3.57 -24.77
C THR A 247 26.19 -3.97 -26.18
N ASP A 248 25.18 -3.29 -26.71
CA ASP A 248 24.84 -3.38 -28.12
C ASP A 248 25.95 -2.86 -29.05
N GLY A 249 25.76 -3.03 -30.36
CA GLY A 249 26.72 -2.65 -31.41
C GLY A 249 26.82 -1.15 -31.72
N VAL A 250 26.54 -0.25 -30.78
CA VAL A 250 26.66 1.20 -31.04
C VAL A 250 28.13 1.62 -31.07
N ASN A 251 28.49 2.35 -32.13
CA ASN A 251 29.87 2.66 -32.49
C ASN A 251 30.72 3.33 -31.39
N TYR A 252 30.10 4.02 -30.44
CA TYR A 252 30.84 4.75 -29.40
C TYR A 252 31.02 3.97 -28.08
N TYR A 253 30.37 2.81 -27.89
CA TYR A 253 30.60 2.01 -26.69
C TYR A 253 32.00 1.42 -26.60
N PRO A 254 32.60 0.85 -27.68
CA PRO A 254 33.98 0.36 -27.60
C PRO A 254 34.93 1.40 -27.05
N GLU A 255 34.84 2.65 -27.54
CA GLU A 255 35.68 3.74 -27.07
C GLU A 255 35.45 4.07 -25.59
N ILE A 256 34.20 4.06 -25.10
CA ILE A 256 33.90 4.29 -23.68
C ILE A 256 34.46 3.16 -22.81
N ILE A 257 34.38 1.91 -23.26
CA ILE A 257 34.77 0.73 -22.49
C ILE A 257 36.29 0.55 -22.50
N ASP A 258 36.94 0.82 -23.63
CA ASP A 258 38.40 0.84 -23.74
C ASP A 258 39.02 1.85 -22.75
N GLU A 259 38.40 3.02 -22.59
CA GLU A 259 38.82 4.02 -21.60
C GLU A 259 38.67 3.55 -20.14
N LEU A 260 37.76 2.60 -19.87
CA LEU A 260 37.59 1.96 -18.56
C LEU A 260 38.59 0.80 -18.36
N GLY A 261 39.30 0.38 -19.41
CA GLY A 261 40.34 -0.65 -19.36
C GLY A 261 39.80 -2.05 -19.06
N VAL A 262 38.58 -2.35 -19.51
CA VAL A 262 37.90 -3.63 -19.23
C VAL A 262 37.46 -4.35 -20.50
N GLU A 263 37.15 -5.63 -20.40
CA GLU A 263 36.73 -6.42 -21.56
C GLU A 263 35.37 -5.94 -22.10
N HIS A 264 35.32 -5.66 -23.40
CA HIS A 264 34.08 -5.36 -24.12
C HIS A 264 33.55 -6.61 -24.81
N GLN A 265 32.29 -6.93 -24.56
CA GLN A 265 31.56 -7.96 -25.31
C GLN A 265 30.31 -7.34 -25.95
N LEU A 266 30.01 -7.78 -27.17
CA LEU A 266 28.76 -7.48 -27.88
C LEU A 266 27.70 -8.55 -27.62
#